data_AF-A0A0J7KJT4-F1
#
_entry.id   AF-A0A0J7KJT4-F1
#
_cell.length_a   1.000
_cell.length_b   1.000
_cell.length_c   1.000
_cell.angle_alpha   90.00
_cell.angle_beta   90.00
_cell.angle_gamma   90.00
#
_symmetry.space_group_name_H-M   'P 1'
#
loop_
_entity.id
_entity.type
_entity.pdbx_description
1 polymer ?
#
loop_
_entity_poly.entity_id
_entity_poly.type
_entity_poly.pdbx_seq_one_letter_code
_entity_poly.pdbx_strand_id
1 'polypeptide(L)'
;MEIMDIYYYLIDEISDPRVSDWLFMSNPFGVALISLVYLSFVLYFGPRYMKDRKPYVLTKTMICYNISVATANLVIFYGILTSGYTTHLSMGCEPFAISNDPMSLSIQFAIMVAHTFQALLPSCEPTRKPLAYIYMSQIAIMFYMFLDYYRKSYLRKKIE
;
A
#
# COMPACT_ATOMS: atom_id res chain seq x y z
N MET A 1 -4.94 3.23 27.67
CA MET A 1 -4.07 2.46 26.79
C MET A 1 -2.86 3.33 26.55
N GLU A 2 -1.73 2.95 27.14
CA GLU A 2 -0.49 3.70 26.97
C GLU A 2 0.02 3.54 25.53
N ILE A 3 0.82 4.49 25.04
CA ILE A 3 1.36 4.44 23.67
C ILE A 3 2.17 3.15 23.45
N MET A 4 2.83 2.67 24.50
CA MET A 4 3.59 1.44 24.48
C MET A 4 2.70 0.20 24.31
N ASP A 5 1.52 0.17 24.96
CA ASP A 5 0.56 -0.94 24.81
C ASP A 5 0.05 -1.03 23.37
N ILE A 6 -0.23 0.12 22.74
CA ILE A 6 -0.66 0.18 21.34
C ILE A 6 0.45 -0.31 20.42
N TYR A 7 1.70 0.05 20.70
CA TYR A 7 2.85 -0.41 19.92
C TYR A 7 3.00 -1.93 19.99
N TYR A 8 3.02 -2.50 21.20
CA TYR A 8 3.13 -3.95 21.39
C TYR A 8 1.97 -4.72 20.74
N TYR A 9 0.74 -4.22 20.90
CA TYR A 9 -0.43 -4.82 20.27
C TYR A 9 -0.34 -4.83 18.74
N LEU A 10 0.06 -3.70 18.13
CA LEU A 10 0.11 -3.56 16.68
C LEU A 10 1.30 -4.29 16.04
N ILE A 11 2.47 -4.25 16.67
CA ILE A 11 3.72 -4.74 16.07
C ILE A 11 4.03 -6.18 16.46
N ASP A 12 3.73 -6.60 17.69
CA ASP A 12 4.11 -7.94 18.16
C ASP A 12 2.92 -8.90 18.26
N GLU A 13 1.73 -8.42 18.64
CA GLU A 13 0.58 -9.31 18.92
C GLU A 13 -0.24 -9.67 17.67
N ILE A 14 -0.51 -8.71 16.78
CA ILE A 14 -1.37 -8.93 15.60
C ILE A 14 -0.60 -9.06 14.28
N SER A 15 0.71 -8.80 14.29
CA SER A 15 1.58 -8.91 13.12
C SER A 15 1.81 -10.37 12.72
N ASP A 16 1.99 -10.61 11.43
CA ASP A 16 2.30 -11.93 10.91
C ASP A 16 3.80 -12.26 11.12
N PRO A 17 4.15 -13.29 11.91
CA PRO A 17 5.55 -13.61 12.17
C PRO A 17 6.31 -14.06 10.91
N ARG A 18 5.62 -14.54 9.86
CA ARG A 18 6.24 -15.04 8.62
C ARG A 18 6.97 -13.95 7.83
N VAL A 19 6.58 -12.68 8.03
CA VAL A 19 7.17 -11.52 7.32
C VAL A 19 8.05 -10.67 8.23
N SER A 20 8.19 -11.02 9.51
CA SER A 20 8.92 -10.23 10.50
C SER A 20 10.39 -9.96 10.13
N ASP A 21 11.06 -10.93 9.51
CA ASP A 21 12.45 -10.83 9.07
C ASP A 21 12.63 -10.15 7.69
N TRP A 22 11.54 -9.74 7.03
CA TRP A 22 11.64 -9.10 5.73
C TRP A 22 12.19 -7.68 5.87
N LEU A 23 12.85 -7.21 4.80
CA LEU A 23 13.41 -5.87 4.77
C LEU A 23 12.31 -4.84 5.04
N PHE A 24 12.54 -3.99 6.05
CA PHE A 24 11.60 -2.95 6.53
C PHE A 24 10.32 -3.43 7.23
N MET A 25 10.17 -4.72 7.52
CA MET A 25 9.00 -5.27 8.23
C MET A 25 9.24 -5.48 9.74
N SER A 26 10.51 -5.51 10.17
CA SER A 26 10.86 -5.75 11.59
C SER A 26 10.51 -4.61 12.54
N ASN A 27 10.52 -3.35 12.06
CA ASN A 27 10.06 -2.21 12.84
C ASN A 27 9.49 -1.10 11.94
N PRO A 28 8.51 -0.33 12.42
CA PRO A 28 7.87 0.72 11.62
C PRO A 28 8.76 1.96 11.43
N PHE A 29 9.82 2.12 12.25
CA PHE A 29 10.66 3.31 12.23
C PHE A 29 11.52 3.41 10.97
N GLY A 30 11.96 2.28 10.40
CA GLY A 30 12.71 2.28 9.14
C GLY A 30 11.93 2.89 7.98
N VAL A 31 10.66 2.48 7.82
CA VAL A 31 9.76 3.03 6.78
C VAL A 31 9.44 4.50 7.05
N ALA A 32 9.19 4.86 8.32
CA ALA A 32 8.95 6.24 8.72
C ALA A 32 10.14 7.15 8.36
N LEU A 33 11.37 6.70 8.64
CA LEU A 33 12.58 7.45 8.31
C LEU A 33 12.73 7.67 6.80
N ILE A 34 12.57 6.62 5.99
CA ILE A 34 12.67 6.72 4.53
C ILE A 34 11.61 7.68 3.98
N SER A 35 10.38 7.60 4.51
CA SER A 35 9.27 8.47 4.13
C SER A 35 9.54 9.93 4.47
N LEU A 36 10.07 10.21 5.67
CA LEU A 36 10.47 11.56 6.10
C LEU A 36 11.58 12.12 5.22
N VAL A 37 12.60 11.32 4.91
CA VAL A 37 13.69 11.73 4.00
C VAL A 37 13.15 12.03 2.61
N TYR A 38 12.29 11.17 2.07
CA TYR A 38 11.64 11.37 0.77
C TYR A 38 10.82 12.67 0.74
N LEU A 39 9.96 12.91 1.74
CA LEU A 39 9.13 14.12 1.81
C LEU A 39 9.98 15.37 1.98
N SER A 40 11.02 15.33 2.81
CA SER A 40 11.97 16.44 2.98
C SER A 40 12.66 16.77 1.67
N PHE A 41 13.06 15.75 0.90
CA PHE A 41 13.65 15.92 -0.41
C PHE A 41 12.66 16.51 -1.42
N VAL A 42 11.46 15.95 -1.56
CA VAL A 42 10.50 16.38 -2.59
C VAL A 42 9.87 17.75 -2.28
N LEU A 43 9.60 18.06 -1.01
CA LEU A 43 8.90 19.29 -0.62
C LEU A 43 9.85 20.47 -0.35
N TYR A 44 11.08 20.22 0.10
CA TYR A 44 12.00 21.29 0.50
C TYR A 44 13.31 21.31 -0.29
N PHE A 45 14.13 20.26 -0.18
CA PHE A 45 15.49 20.29 -0.74
C PHE A 45 15.51 20.29 -2.27
N GLY A 46 14.70 19.44 -2.90
CA GLY A 46 14.58 19.30 -4.35
C GLY A 46 14.13 20.60 -5.04
N PRO A 47 12.99 21.20 -4.63
CA PRO A 47 12.54 22.48 -5.18
C PRO A 47 13.56 23.60 -4.99
N ARG A 48 14.23 23.66 -3.83
CA ARG A 48 15.27 24.67 -3.56
C ARG A 48 16.50 24.48 -4.44
N TYR A 49 16.93 23.25 -4.65
CA TYR A 49 18.05 22.91 -5.54
C TYR A 49 17.74 23.19 -7.03
N MET A 50 16.47 23.02 -7.42
CA MET A 50 16.02 23.18 -8.80
C MET A 50 15.60 24.61 -9.15
N LYS A 51 15.56 25.54 -8.19
CA LYS A 51 15.05 26.92 -8.37
C LYS A 51 15.66 27.65 -9.57
N ASP A 52 16.98 27.54 -9.74
CA ASP A 52 17.73 28.25 -10.78
C ASP A 52 18.24 27.30 -11.88
N ARG A 53 17.64 26.12 -12.00
CA ARG A 53 18.04 25.07 -12.95
C ARG A 53 16.91 24.73 -13.90
N LYS A 54 17.25 24.42 -15.15
CA LYS A 54 16.28 23.93 -16.13
C LYS A 54 15.81 22.52 -15.76
N PRO A 55 14.53 22.17 -16.02
CA PRO A 55 14.03 20.83 -15.75
C PRO A 55 14.77 19.78 -16.58
N TYR A 56 15.05 18.62 -15.97
CA TYR A 56 15.73 17.52 -16.65
C TYR A 56 14.79 16.82 -17.64
N VAL A 57 15.29 16.54 -18.84
CA VAL A 57 14.58 15.76 -19.86
C VAL A 57 14.88 14.28 -19.65
N LEU A 58 14.08 13.63 -18.80
CA LEU A 58 14.26 12.23 -18.39
C LEU A 58 13.31 11.26 -19.10
N THR A 59 12.89 11.59 -20.33
CA THR A 59 11.83 10.85 -21.05
C THR A 59 12.12 9.35 -21.17
N LYS A 60 13.35 8.97 -21.54
CA LYS A 60 13.73 7.55 -21.64
C LYS A 60 13.68 6.85 -20.29
N THR A 61 14.18 7.50 -19.24
CA THR A 61 14.13 6.98 -17.86
C THR A 61 12.70 6.78 -17.39
N MET A 62 11.80 7.74 -17.65
CA MET A 62 10.37 7.61 -17.31
C MET A 62 9.69 6.47 -18.06
N ILE A 63 10.02 6.25 -19.33
CA ILE A 63 9.48 5.12 -20.11
C ILE A 63 9.95 3.79 -19.48
N CYS A 64 11.25 3.63 -19.22
CA CYS A 64 11.79 2.42 -18.58
C CYS A 64 11.16 2.16 -17.19
N TYR A 65 10.99 3.21 -16.39
CA TYR A 65 10.33 3.14 -15.09
C TYR A 65 8.88 2.65 -15.23
N ASN A 66 8.09 3.28 -16.11
CA ASN A 66 6.69 2.90 -16.31
C ASN A 66 6.53 1.46 -16.84
N ILE A 67 7.42 1.00 -17.73
CA ILE A 67 7.44 -0.39 -18.18
C ILE A 67 7.73 -1.32 -17.00
N SER A 68 8.74 -1.00 -16.18
CA SER A 68 9.10 -1.81 -15.01
C SER A 68 7.95 -1.93 -14.02
N VAL A 69 7.27 -0.81 -13.74
CA VAL A 69 6.07 -0.78 -12.87
C VAL A 69 4.93 -1.57 -13.49
N ALA A 70 4.68 -1.45 -14.79
CA ALA A 70 3.63 -2.21 -15.47
C ALA A 70 3.90 -3.73 -15.42
N THR A 71 5.14 -4.15 -15.64
CA THR A 71 5.55 -5.55 -15.52
C THR A 71 5.39 -6.05 -14.08
N ALA A 72 5.84 -5.30 -13.08
CA ALA A 72 5.66 -5.65 -11.67
C ALA A 72 4.19 -5.81 -11.30
N ASN A 73 3.32 -4.90 -11.75
CA ASN A 73 1.88 -5.00 -11.56
C ASN A 73 1.27 -6.24 -12.23
N LEU A 74 1.75 -6.60 -13.42
CA LEU A 74 1.31 -7.81 -14.11
C LEU A 74 1.71 -9.07 -13.34
N VAL A 75 2.94 -9.13 -12.80
CA VAL A 75 3.41 -10.25 -11.96
C VAL A 75 2.55 -10.37 -10.71
N ILE A 76 2.27 -9.26 -10.02
CA ILE A 76 1.37 -9.25 -8.86
C ILE A 76 -0.01 -9.77 -9.26
N PHE A 77 -0.60 -9.24 -10.34
CA PHE A 77 -1.91 -9.66 -10.82
C PHE A 77 -1.99 -11.16 -11.16
N TYR A 78 -0.95 -11.70 -11.83
CA TYR A 78 -0.85 -13.13 -12.09
C TYR A 78 -0.73 -13.95 -10.80
N GLY A 79 0.06 -13.46 -9.83
CA GLY A 79 0.14 -14.06 -8.48
C GLY A 79 -1.24 -14.14 -7.83
N ILE A 80 -2.04 -13.07 -7.90
CA ILE A 80 -3.41 -13.06 -7.37
C ILE A 80 -4.28 -14.14 -8.03
N LEU A 81 -4.30 -14.19 -9.36
CA LEU A 81 -5.12 -15.14 -10.11
C LEU A 81 -4.77 -16.61 -9.81
N THR A 82 -3.51 -16.89 -9.51
CA THR A 82 -3.00 -18.26 -9.28
C THR A 82 -2.91 -18.64 -7.81
N SER A 83 -3.02 -17.68 -6.89
CA SER A 83 -2.95 -17.88 -5.44
C SER A 83 -4.16 -18.63 -4.84
N GLY A 84 -5.19 -18.92 -5.64
CA GLY A 84 -6.44 -19.54 -5.17
C GLY A 84 -7.47 -18.54 -4.61
N TYR A 85 -7.11 -17.26 -4.57
CA TYR A 85 -8.01 -16.16 -4.22
C TYR A 85 -9.30 -16.15 -5.07
N THR A 86 -9.22 -16.48 -6.36
CA THR A 86 -10.37 -16.51 -7.27
C THR A 86 -11.13 -17.84 -7.29
N THR A 87 -10.58 -18.91 -6.71
CA THR A 87 -11.12 -20.28 -6.84
C THR A 87 -11.62 -20.88 -5.52
N HIS A 88 -11.12 -20.42 -4.36
CA HIS A 88 -11.44 -21.01 -3.05
C HIS A 88 -12.02 -20.02 -2.02
N LEU A 89 -12.11 -18.72 -2.35
CA LEU A 89 -12.59 -17.71 -1.41
C LEU A 89 -14.08 -17.44 -1.60
N SER A 90 -14.83 -17.41 -0.50
CA SER A 90 -16.24 -16.98 -0.49
C SER A 90 -16.34 -15.45 -0.49
N MET A 91 -17.44 -14.88 -1.03
CA MET A 91 -17.73 -13.45 -0.90
C MET A 91 -18.10 -13.03 0.55
N GLY A 92 -18.17 -13.98 1.50
CA GLY A 92 -18.48 -13.76 2.91
C GLY A 92 -17.28 -13.42 3.83
N CYS A 93 -17.46 -13.59 5.15
CA CYS A 93 -16.39 -13.44 6.13
C CYS A 93 -15.46 -14.66 6.08
N GLU A 94 -14.35 -14.57 5.35
CA GLU A 94 -13.29 -15.58 5.43
C GLU A 94 -12.36 -15.27 6.62
N PRO A 95 -12.08 -16.23 7.52
CA PRO A 95 -11.14 -16.01 8.61
C PRO A 95 -9.72 -15.89 8.07
N PHE A 96 -8.96 -14.95 8.62
CA PHE A 96 -7.52 -14.86 8.34
C PHE A 96 -6.80 -16.00 9.06
N ALA A 97 -6.50 -17.07 8.34
CA ALA A 97 -5.70 -18.18 8.86
C ALA A 97 -4.22 -17.99 8.51
N ILE A 98 -3.36 -17.95 9.53
CA ILE A 98 -1.90 -18.02 9.35
C ILE A 98 -1.56 -19.50 9.11
N SER A 99 -1.58 -19.94 7.86
CA SER A 99 -1.10 -21.27 7.45
C SER A 99 0.32 -21.19 6.88
N ASN A 100 1.10 -22.26 6.98
CA ASN A 100 2.43 -22.35 6.34
C ASN A 100 2.36 -23.00 4.95
N ASP A 101 1.16 -23.22 4.42
CA ASP A 101 0.99 -23.76 3.07
C ASP A 101 1.61 -22.80 2.05
N PRO A 102 2.39 -23.29 1.07
CA PRO A 102 3.04 -22.44 0.06
C PRO A 102 2.03 -21.62 -0.76
N MET A 103 0.81 -22.14 -0.86
CA MET A 103 -0.34 -21.44 -1.44
C MET A 103 -0.78 -20.25 -0.57
N SER A 104 -0.74 -20.34 0.75
CA SER A 104 -1.20 -19.28 1.67
C SER A 104 -0.22 -18.10 1.85
N LEU A 105 1.07 -18.31 1.58
CA LEU A 105 2.11 -17.28 1.65
C LEU A 105 2.04 -16.27 0.49
N SER A 106 1.61 -16.70 -0.69
CA SER A 106 1.44 -15.83 -1.87
C SER A 106 0.15 -14.99 -1.84
N ILE A 107 -0.84 -15.38 -1.02
CA ILE A 107 -2.14 -14.69 -0.89
C ILE A 107 -2.04 -13.43 0.01
N GLN A 108 -0.99 -13.30 0.85
CA GLN A 108 -0.87 -12.27 1.90
C GLN A 108 -0.96 -10.81 1.41
N PHE A 109 -0.32 -10.48 0.28
CA PHE A 109 -0.27 -9.10 -0.23
C PHE A 109 -1.56 -8.65 -0.93
N ALA A 110 -2.36 -9.61 -1.40
CA ALA A 110 -3.58 -9.37 -2.16
C ALA A 110 -4.85 -9.42 -1.30
N ILE A 111 -4.82 -10.21 -0.21
CA ILE A 111 -5.84 -10.26 0.84
C ILE A 111 -6.22 -8.86 1.33
N MET A 112 -5.25 -7.97 1.53
CA MET A 112 -5.46 -6.68 2.18
C MET A 112 -6.45 -5.76 1.45
N VAL A 113 -6.53 -5.82 0.11
CA VAL A 113 -7.40 -4.90 -0.66
C VAL A 113 -8.85 -5.38 -0.70
N ALA A 114 -9.09 -6.69 -0.68
CA ALA A 114 -10.44 -7.24 -0.73
C ALA A 114 -11.05 -7.51 0.65
N HIS A 115 -10.24 -7.97 1.61
CA HIS A 115 -10.68 -8.20 2.99
C HIS A 115 -10.93 -6.90 3.75
N THR A 116 -10.34 -5.76 3.35
CA THR A 116 -10.66 -4.46 3.96
C THR A 116 -12.11 -4.04 3.75
N PHE A 117 -12.73 -4.43 2.62
CA PHE A 117 -14.16 -4.20 2.38
C PHE A 117 -15.03 -5.20 3.15
N GLN A 118 -14.64 -6.49 3.19
CA GLN A 118 -15.38 -7.53 3.92
C GLN A 118 -15.30 -7.36 5.46
N ALA A 119 -14.21 -6.81 5.99
CA ALA A 119 -14.03 -6.51 7.42
C ALA A 119 -15.02 -5.47 7.97
N LEU A 120 -15.70 -4.71 7.09
CA LEU A 120 -16.73 -3.75 7.45
C LEU A 120 -18.12 -4.39 7.63
N LEU A 121 -18.29 -5.67 7.26
CA LEU A 121 -19.54 -6.38 7.49
C LEU A 121 -19.76 -6.56 9.02
N PRO A 122 -20.99 -6.33 9.52
CA PRO A 122 -21.28 -6.39 10.94
C PRO A 122 -21.03 -7.77 11.55
N SER A 123 -21.12 -8.83 10.74
CA SER A 123 -20.92 -10.23 11.12
C SER A 123 -19.46 -10.68 11.22
N CYS A 124 -18.49 -9.87 10.77
CA CYS A 124 -17.08 -10.23 10.81
C CYS A 124 -16.35 -9.69 12.05
N GLU A 125 -15.22 -10.33 12.39
CA GLU A 125 -14.46 -10.18 13.65
C GLU A 125 -14.11 -8.72 14.02
N PRO A 126 -14.40 -8.27 15.25
CA PRO A 126 -14.28 -6.85 15.63
C PRO A 126 -12.85 -6.37 15.91
N THR A 127 -11.91 -7.28 16.17
CA THR A 127 -10.55 -6.97 16.63
C THR A 127 -9.70 -6.23 15.58
N ARG A 128 -10.01 -6.41 14.29
CA ARG A 128 -9.25 -5.81 13.16
C ARG A 128 -9.98 -4.69 12.43
N LYS A 129 -11.21 -4.35 12.85
CA LYS A 129 -11.98 -3.23 12.29
C LYS A 129 -11.23 -1.89 12.35
N PRO A 130 -10.51 -1.54 13.43
CA PRO A 130 -9.74 -0.30 13.48
C PRO A 130 -8.69 -0.18 12.36
N LEU A 131 -7.95 -1.26 12.07
CA LEU A 131 -6.99 -1.29 10.98
C LEU A 131 -7.67 -1.13 9.61
N ALA A 132 -8.79 -1.82 9.40
CA ALA A 132 -9.56 -1.67 8.17
C ALA A 132 -10.02 -0.22 7.93
N TYR A 133 -10.49 0.48 8.97
CA TYR A 133 -10.84 1.90 8.86
C TYR A 133 -9.65 2.79 8.49
N ILE A 134 -8.47 2.53 9.08
CA ILE A 134 -7.24 3.27 8.73
C ILE A 134 -6.90 3.07 7.25
N TYR A 135 -6.89 1.83 6.76
CA TYR A 135 -6.64 1.54 5.34
C TYR A 135 -7.67 2.19 4.40
N MET A 136 -8.96 2.14 4.75
CA MET A 136 -10.02 2.77 3.95
C MET A 136 -9.85 4.28 3.87
N SER A 137 -9.43 4.93 4.97
CA SER A 137 -9.14 6.36 4.98
C SER A 137 -7.95 6.71 4.07
N GLN A 138 -6.90 5.88 4.08
CA GLN A 138 -5.73 6.04 3.22
C GLN A 138 -6.12 5.95 1.74
N ILE A 139 -6.94 4.97 1.36
CA ILE A 139 -7.43 4.80 -0.03
C ILE A 139 -8.23 6.03 -0.46
N ALA A 140 -9.13 6.53 0.39
CA ALA A 140 -9.93 7.72 0.08
C ALA A 140 -9.06 8.97 -0.15
N ILE A 141 -8.04 9.19 0.68
CA ILE A 141 -7.08 10.30 0.52
C ILE A 141 -6.31 10.16 -0.79
N MET A 142 -5.78 8.97 -1.09
CA MET A 142 -5.05 8.71 -2.33
C MET A 142 -5.94 8.93 -3.57
N PHE A 143 -7.18 8.46 -3.53
CA PHE A 143 -8.13 8.63 -4.62
C PHE A 143 -8.49 10.10 -4.84
N TYR A 144 -8.71 10.86 -3.76
CA TYR A 144 -8.93 12.30 -3.83
C TYR A 144 -7.74 13.02 -4.47
N MET A 145 -6.50 12.74 -4.02
CA MET A 145 -5.30 13.34 -4.59
C MET A 145 -5.12 12.99 -6.07
N PHE A 146 -5.42 11.76 -6.46
CA PHE A 146 -5.39 11.34 -7.86
C PHE A 146 -6.41 12.10 -8.70
N LEU A 147 -7.66 12.22 -8.23
CA LEU A 147 -8.69 12.97 -8.95
C LEU A 147 -8.32 14.45 -9.10
N ASP A 148 -7.75 15.07 -8.07
CA ASP A 148 -7.26 16.44 -8.13
C ASP A 148 -6.13 16.58 -9.17
N TYR A 149 -5.13 15.70 -9.14
CA TYR A 149 -4.04 15.68 -10.12
C TYR A 149 -4.55 15.44 -11.54
N TYR A 150 -5.46 14.49 -11.74
CA TYR A 150 -6.00 14.14 -13.05
C TYR A 150 -6.76 15.32 -13.66
N ARG A 151 -7.62 15.97 -12.87
CA ARG A 151 -8.36 17.17 -13.28
C ARG A 151 -7.39 18.29 -13.68
N LYS A 152 -6.35 18.53 -12.88
CA LYS A 152 -5.34 19.58 -13.14
C LYS A 152 -4.50 19.30 -14.39
N SER A 153 -4.07 18.07 -14.58
CA SER A 153 -3.07 17.72 -15.61
C SER A 153 -3.69 17.41 -16.97
N TYR A 154 -4.86 16.77 -17.00
CA TYR A 154 -5.46 16.26 -18.24
C TYR A 154 -6.71 17.02 -18.69
N LEU A 155 -7.53 17.53 -17.75
CA LEU A 155 -8.77 18.24 -18.11
C LEU A 155 -8.56 19.74 -18.28
N ARG A 156 -7.84 20.39 -17.36
CA ARG A 156 -7.60 21.85 -17.40
C ARG A 156 -6.79 22.28 -18.62
N LYS A 157 -5.80 21.47 -19.01
CA LYS A 157 -4.92 21.69 -20.17
C LYS A 157 -5.62 21.60 -21.53
N LYS A 158 -6.90 21.19 -21.56
CA LYS A 158 -7.72 21.12 -22.78
C LYS A 158 -8.61 22.36 -22.95
N ILE A 159 -8.70 23.22 -21.93
CA ILE A 159 -9.59 24.40 -21.89
C ILE A 159 -8.81 25.71 -22.13
N GLU A 160 -7.50 25.74 -21.86
CA GLU A 160 -6.55 26.81 -22.24
C GLU A 160 -5.85 26.46 -23.55
#